data_AF-A0A0F9FDX0-F1
#
_entry.id   AF-A0A0F9FDX0-F1
#
_cell.length_a   1.000
_cell.length_b   1.000
_cell.length_c   1.000
_cell.angle_alpha   90.00
_cell.angle_beta   90.00
_cell.angle_gamma   90.00
#
_symmetry.space_group_name_H-M   'P 1'
#
loop_
_entity.id
_entity.type
_entity.pdbx_description
1 polymer ?
#
loop_
_entity_poly.entity_id
_entity_poly.type
_entity_poly.pdbx_seq_one_letter_code
_entity_poly.pdbx_strand_id
1 'polypeptide(L)'
;MIIPIVYGKATTIYFPLITAGGTGFQVTWAPGAGEYDYILDGGAITTLGSAPSHEGNGVWSQALTIAETSGEYLVITYDDGTTDIEDQCIICSTIFSGQLEANQGIIIGEVDTATFTATTIAMEAFRFWPNTTEEATSSHYLNRNLLFTSGALLGQQTRITSYSLANSKEKFGYDALTEAPADADRYVVI
;
A
#
# COMPACT_ATOMS: atom_id res chain seq x y z
N MET A 1 -3.12 21.04 -5.54
CA MET A 1 -4.15 20.00 -5.28
C MET A 1 -3.56 18.93 -4.37
N ILE A 2 -4.32 18.37 -3.41
CA ILE A 2 -3.84 17.25 -2.58
C ILE A 2 -4.58 15.97 -2.97
N ILE A 3 -3.83 14.90 -3.30
CA ILE A 3 -4.38 13.58 -3.66
C ILE A 3 -3.95 12.56 -2.60
N PRO A 4 -4.90 11.88 -1.91
CA PRO A 4 -4.54 10.78 -1.02
C PRO A 4 -4.10 9.56 -1.84
N ILE A 5 -2.97 8.96 -1.46
CA ILE A 5 -2.43 7.73 -2.06
C ILE A 5 -2.00 6.74 -0.97
N VAL A 6 -1.77 5.49 -1.35
CA VAL A 6 -1.36 4.43 -0.42
C VAL A 6 0.17 4.36 -0.34
N TYR A 7 0.71 4.41 0.87
CA TYR A 7 2.13 4.29 1.17
C TYR A 7 2.69 2.99 0.59
N GLY A 8 3.84 3.07 -0.08
CA GLY A 8 4.57 1.89 -0.55
C GLY A 8 3.81 1.03 -1.56
N LYS A 9 2.77 1.56 -2.24
CA LYS A 9 2.09 0.88 -3.35
C LYS A 9 2.20 1.69 -4.62
N ALA A 10 2.49 0.99 -5.72
CA ALA A 10 2.35 1.56 -7.04
C ALA A 10 0.88 1.96 -7.26
N THR A 11 0.67 3.13 -7.83
CA THR A 11 -0.65 3.70 -8.07
C THR A 11 -0.63 4.63 -9.27
N THR A 12 -1.79 4.99 -9.79
CA THR A 12 -1.91 5.99 -10.86
C THR A 12 -2.80 7.11 -10.37
N ILE A 13 -2.29 8.33 -10.46
CA ILE A 13 -3.08 9.53 -10.17
C ILE A 13 -3.61 10.14 -11.46
N TYR A 14 -4.73 10.86 -11.37
CA TYR A 14 -5.35 11.57 -12.48
C TYR A 14 -5.52 13.04 -12.14
N PHE A 15 -5.20 13.93 -13.07
CA PHE A 15 -5.18 15.36 -12.84
C PHE A 15 -5.38 16.14 -14.14
N PRO A 16 -5.94 17.36 -14.07
CA PRO A 16 -5.93 18.27 -15.20
C PRO A 16 -4.57 18.97 -15.31
N LEU A 17 -4.14 19.26 -16.53
CA LEU A 17 -3.06 20.22 -16.81
C LEU A 17 -3.64 21.48 -17.44
N ILE A 18 -3.01 22.62 -17.22
CA ILE A 18 -3.45 23.91 -17.78
C ILE A 18 -2.48 24.35 -18.87
N THR A 19 -3.01 24.82 -20.01
CA THR A 19 -2.18 25.36 -21.10
C THR A 19 -1.51 26.66 -20.68
N ALA A 20 -0.21 26.81 -20.92
CA ALA A 20 0.52 28.01 -20.53
C ALA A 20 -0.02 29.27 -21.23
N GLY A 21 -0.13 30.36 -20.47
CA GLY A 21 -0.72 31.64 -20.90
C GLY A 21 -2.21 31.55 -21.26
N GLY A 22 -2.85 30.40 -21.03
CA GLY A 22 -4.22 30.11 -21.43
C GLY A 22 -5.18 29.97 -20.24
N THR A 23 -6.45 29.72 -20.55
CA THR A 23 -7.50 29.42 -19.55
C THR A 23 -8.09 28.01 -19.75
N GLY A 24 -7.55 27.25 -20.69
CA GLY A 24 -8.04 25.91 -21.06
C GLY A 24 -7.19 24.79 -20.46
N PHE A 25 -7.73 23.57 -20.49
CA PHE A 25 -6.96 22.39 -20.16
C PHE A 25 -6.04 21.99 -21.30
N GLN A 26 -4.84 21.55 -20.97
CA GLN A 26 -3.83 21.16 -21.95
C GLN A 26 -4.11 19.78 -22.53
N VAL A 27 -4.00 19.65 -23.85
CA VAL A 27 -4.31 18.39 -24.58
C VAL A 27 -3.20 17.89 -25.51
N THR A 28 -2.13 18.66 -25.72
CA THR A 28 -1.08 18.35 -26.71
C THR A 28 0.36 18.33 -26.18
N TRP A 29 0.57 18.43 -24.88
CA TRP A 29 1.92 18.46 -24.30
C TRP A 29 2.69 17.15 -24.58
N ALA A 30 3.98 17.25 -24.84
CA ALA A 30 4.86 16.11 -25.10
C ALA A 30 6.04 16.16 -24.11
N PRO A 31 5.87 15.61 -22.89
CA PRO A 31 6.82 15.80 -21.79
C PRO A 31 8.23 15.32 -22.13
N GLY A 32 9.19 16.23 -21.98
CA GLY A 32 10.62 15.95 -21.96
C GLY A 32 11.07 15.40 -20.60
N ALA A 33 12.19 14.67 -20.58
CA ALA A 33 12.80 14.25 -19.32
C ALA A 33 13.20 15.48 -18.49
N GLY A 34 12.87 15.48 -17.19
CA GLY A 34 13.08 16.61 -16.29
C GLY A 34 11.89 17.59 -16.23
N GLU A 35 10.82 17.35 -16.99
CA GLU A 35 9.59 18.15 -16.93
C GLU A 35 8.49 17.50 -16.06
N TYR A 36 8.83 16.38 -15.42
CA TYR A 36 7.96 15.60 -14.54
C TYR A 36 8.80 15.06 -13.38
N ASP A 37 9.11 15.95 -12.45
CA ASP A 37 9.96 15.65 -11.31
C ASP A 37 9.13 15.48 -10.04
N TYR A 38 9.76 14.93 -9.00
CA TYR A 38 9.18 14.80 -7.70
C TYR A 38 10.17 15.07 -6.57
N ILE A 39 9.59 15.44 -5.42
CA ILE A 39 10.27 15.62 -4.15
C ILE A 39 9.55 14.72 -3.13
N LEU A 40 10.29 13.78 -2.56
CA LEU A 40 9.80 12.90 -1.51
C LEU A 40 10.24 13.44 -0.14
N ASP A 41 9.29 13.75 0.73
CA ASP A 41 9.53 14.22 2.11
C ASP A 41 10.54 15.37 2.23
N GLY A 42 10.53 16.30 1.27
CA GLY A 42 11.45 17.44 1.23
C GLY A 42 12.89 17.08 0.82
N GLY A 43 13.10 15.90 0.24
CA GLY A 43 14.38 15.44 -0.29
C GLY A 43 14.83 16.16 -1.56
N ALA A 44 15.79 15.57 -2.26
CA ALA A 44 16.27 16.09 -3.55
C ALA A 44 15.23 15.88 -4.66
N ILE A 45 15.17 16.83 -5.59
CA ILE A 45 14.36 16.71 -6.81
C ILE A 45 14.88 15.53 -7.65
N THR A 46 13.97 14.66 -8.07
CA THR A 46 14.26 13.48 -8.88
C THR A 46 13.20 13.34 -9.98
N THR A 47 13.58 12.91 -11.19
CA THR A 47 12.60 12.65 -12.25
C THR A 47 11.77 11.40 -11.97
N LEU A 48 10.46 11.46 -12.24
CA LEU A 48 9.60 10.29 -12.09
C LEU A 48 10.00 9.18 -13.07
N GLY A 49 9.74 7.93 -12.69
CA GLY A 49 10.08 6.76 -13.48
C GLY A 49 9.25 6.58 -14.76
N SER A 50 8.18 7.37 -14.94
CA SER A 50 7.36 7.36 -16.15
C SER A 50 6.86 8.76 -16.48
N ALA A 51 6.70 9.03 -17.78
CA ALA A 51 6.13 10.29 -18.25
C ALA A 51 4.59 10.31 -18.09
N PRO A 52 3.98 11.48 -17.85
CA PRO A 52 2.53 11.63 -17.87
C PRO A 52 1.89 11.17 -19.18
N SER A 53 0.70 10.59 -19.09
CA SER A 53 -0.10 10.15 -20.24
C SER A 53 -1.39 10.96 -20.37
N HIS A 54 -1.74 11.38 -21.59
CA HIS A 54 -3.00 12.08 -21.85
C HIS A 54 -4.16 11.08 -21.96
N GLU A 55 -5.17 11.25 -21.11
CA GLU A 55 -6.37 10.40 -21.03
C GLU A 55 -7.56 10.98 -21.81
N GLY A 56 -7.38 12.16 -22.41
CA GLY A 56 -8.42 12.88 -23.15
C GLY A 56 -9.06 14.01 -22.34
N ASN A 57 -9.66 14.98 -23.06
CA ASN A 57 -10.37 16.13 -22.50
C ASN A 57 -9.53 16.93 -21.46
N GLY A 58 -8.21 16.94 -21.62
CA GLY A 58 -7.30 17.67 -20.74
C GLY A 58 -7.03 16.99 -19.40
N VAL A 59 -7.46 15.74 -19.25
CA VAL A 59 -7.09 14.87 -18.12
C VAL A 59 -5.83 14.11 -18.46
N TRP A 60 -4.91 14.08 -17.51
CA TRP A 60 -3.64 13.38 -17.57
C TRP A 60 -3.53 12.38 -16.44
N SER A 61 -2.76 11.33 -16.67
CA SER A 61 -2.42 10.33 -15.66
C SER A 61 -0.91 10.30 -15.42
N GLN A 62 -0.53 9.97 -14.18
CA GLN A 62 0.86 9.72 -13.80
C GLN A 62 0.91 8.41 -13.04
N ALA A 63 1.64 7.43 -13.60
CA ALA A 63 1.93 6.20 -12.90
C ALA A 63 3.07 6.46 -11.89
N LEU A 64 2.82 6.06 -10.65
CA LEU A 64 3.74 6.15 -9.53
C LEU A 64 4.18 4.74 -9.15
N THR A 65 5.48 4.57 -8.97
CA THR A 65 6.12 3.37 -8.49
C THR A 65 6.02 3.27 -6.98
N ILE A 66 6.34 2.09 -6.44
CA ILE A 66 6.44 1.88 -4.99
C ILE A 66 7.45 2.85 -4.35
N ALA A 67 8.60 3.08 -5.01
CA ALA A 67 9.64 3.94 -4.47
C ALA A 67 9.16 5.39 -4.33
N GLU A 68 8.42 5.90 -5.32
CA GLU A 68 7.88 7.27 -5.31
C GLU A 68 6.75 7.46 -4.30
N THR A 69 6.04 6.38 -3.91
CA THR A 69 4.98 6.43 -2.90
C THR A 69 5.44 6.01 -1.50
N SER A 70 6.75 5.83 -1.28
CA SER A 70 7.32 5.38 0.00
C SER A 70 7.70 6.52 0.96
N GLY A 71 7.07 7.68 0.85
CA GLY A 71 7.23 8.83 1.75
C GLY A 71 5.88 9.37 2.22
N GLU A 72 5.87 10.18 3.28
CA GLU A 72 4.64 10.77 3.85
C GLU A 72 3.97 11.75 2.87
N TYR A 73 4.81 12.52 2.18
CA TYR A 73 4.45 13.48 1.17
C TYR A 73 5.29 13.28 -0.09
N LEU A 74 4.59 13.25 -1.22
CA LEU A 74 5.18 13.29 -2.54
C LEU A 74 4.71 14.59 -3.20
N VAL A 75 5.63 15.48 -3.54
CA VAL A 75 5.31 16.67 -4.35
C VAL A 75 5.78 16.39 -5.76
N ILE A 76 4.85 16.34 -6.70
CA ILE A 76 5.14 16.21 -8.13
C ILE A 76 5.11 17.60 -8.74
N THR A 77 6.10 17.92 -9.56
CA THR A 77 6.21 19.15 -10.31
C THR A 77 6.19 18.85 -11.79
N TYR A 78 5.29 19.54 -12.49
CA TYR A 78 5.31 19.62 -13.94
C TYR A 78 5.73 21.03 -14.32
N ASP A 79 6.92 21.14 -14.88
CA ASP A 79 7.57 22.38 -15.31
C ASP A 79 8.02 22.14 -16.73
N ASP A 80 7.49 22.92 -17.67
CA ASP A 80 7.88 22.82 -19.06
C ASP A 80 8.69 24.05 -19.46
N GLY A 81 9.94 23.81 -19.83
CA GLY A 81 10.84 24.85 -20.34
C GLY A 81 10.40 25.47 -21.68
N THR A 82 9.35 24.94 -22.32
CA THR A 82 8.86 25.32 -23.65
C THR A 82 7.46 25.95 -23.70
N THR A 83 6.81 26.21 -22.56
CA THR A 83 5.54 26.94 -22.39
C THR A 83 4.27 26.27 -22.95
N ASP A 84 4.23 24.95 -23.06
CA ASP A 84 3.00 24.20 -23.40
C ASP A 84 2.05 24.06 -22.20
N ILE A 85 2.60 23.94 -20.99
CA ILE A 85 1.85 23.88 -19.72
C ILE A 85 2.21 25.02 -18.78
N GLU A 86 1.27 25.42 -17.94
CA GLU A 86 1.57 26.20 -16.75
C GLU A 86 2.37 25.34 -15.76
N ASP A 87 3.30 25.97 -15.03
CA ASP A 87 4.03 25.32 -13.95
C ASP A 87 3.04 24.88 -12.86
N GLN A 88 2.99 23.59 -12.59
CA GLN A 88 2.01 23.01 -11.69
C GLN A 88 2.65 22.05 -10.69
N CYS A 89 2.11 22.07 -9.49
CA CYS A 89 2.45 21.09 -8.47
C CYS A 89 1.22 20.31 -8.00
N ILE A 90 1.44 19.02 -7.81
CA ILE A 90 0.49 18.11 -7.19
C ILE A 90 1.13 17.57 -5.92
N ILE A 91 0.40 17.64 -4.82
CA ILE A 91 0.86 17.08 -3.56
C ILE A 91 0.09 15.79 -3.35
N CYS A 92 0.79 14.68 -3.29
CA CYS A 92 0.24 13.40 -2.89
C CYS A 92 0.60 13.17 -1.42
N SER A 93 -0.35 12.65 -0.63
CA SER A 93 -0.11 12.34 0.77
C SER A 93 -0.44 10.89 1.08
N THR A 94 0.49 10.24 1.78
CA THR A 94 0.33 8.87 2.27
C THR A 94 0.09 8.82 3.77
N ILE A 95 0.05 9.95 4.50
CA ILE A 95 0.08 9.95 5.98
C ILE A 95 -0.95 9.02 6.63
N PHE A 96 -2.18 8.97 6.11
CA PHE A 96 -3.23 8.09 6.64
C PHE A 96 -2.95 6.60 6.38
N SER A 97 -2.24 6.27 5.30
CA SER A 97 -1.79 4.90 5.04
C SER A 97 -0.49 4.60 5.79
N GLY A 98 0.53 5.46 5.79
CA GLY A 98 1.80 5.25 6.50
C GLY A 98 1.63 5.05 8.02
N GLN A 99 0.74 5.80 8.67
CA GLN A 99 0.43 5.60 10.09
C GLN A 99 -0.33 4.30 10.37
N LEU A 100 -1.13 3.82 9.40
CA LEU A 100 -1.84 2.54 9.48
C LEU A 100 -0.88 1.36 9.24
N GLU A 101 0.06 1.51 8.29
CA GLU A 101 1.14 0.55 8.01
C GLU A 101 2.09 0.41 9.21
N ALA A 102 2.38 1.51 9.90
CA ALA A 102 3.17 1.52 11.13
C ALA A 102 2.42 0.88 12.32
N ASN A 103 1.10 0.77 12.27
CA ASN A 103 0.31 0.09 13.29
C ASN A 103 0.28 -1.42 13.08
N GLN A 104 1.46 -2.05 13.09
CA GLN A 104 1.61 -3.51 13.14
C GLN A 104 1.26 -4.07 14.53
N GLY A 105 0.86 -3.22 15.47
CA GLY A 105 0.47 -3.59 16.83
C GLY A 105 -0.85 -4.34 16.92
N ILE A 106 -1.74 -4.25 15.94
CA ILE A 106 -2.97 -5.05 15.91
C ILE A 106 -3.22 -5.49 14.47
N ILE A 107 -3.34 -6.79 14.26
CA ILE A 107 -3.55 -7.36 12.92
C ILE A 107 -4.87 -8.10 12.92
N ILE A 108 -5.64 -7.94 11.85
CA ILE A 108 -6.90 -8.63 11.65
C ILE A 108 -6.77 -9.44 10.37
N GLY A 109 -7.24 -10.67 10.37
CA GLY A 109 -7.20 -11.52 9.18
C GLY A 109 -8.25 -12.61 9.18
N GLU A 110 -8.22 -13.41 8.13
CA GLU A 110 -9.03 -14.60 7.92
C GLU A 110 -8.13 -15.81 7.64
N VAL A 111 -8.53 -16.96 8.17
CA VAL A 111 -7.88 -18.24 7.91
C VAL A 111 -8.15 -18.64 6.45
N ASP A 112 -7.12 -19.13 5.79
CA ASP A 112 -7.17 -19.60 4.40
C ASP A 112 -6.65 -21.04 4.34
N THR A 113 -7.52 -21.94 3.93
CA THR A 113 -7.24 -23.38 3.88
C THR A 113 -6.95 -23.90 2.47
N ALA A 114 -6.87 -23.02 1.46
CA ALA A 114 -6.78 -23.42 0.07
C ALA A 114 -5.46 -24.14 -0.28
N THR A 115 -4.36 -23.74 0.37
CA THR A 115 -3.00 -24.27 0.16
C THR A 115 -2.49 -25.11 1.33
N PHE A 116 -3.05 -24.91 2.52
CA PHE A 116 -2.68 -25.60 3.74
C PHE A 116 -3.94 -25.91 4.55
N THR A 117 -4.19 -27.19 4.82
CA THR A 117 -5.25 -27.57 5.75
C THR A 117 -4.85 -27.17 7.16
N ALA A 118 -5.61 -26.26 7.77
CA ALA A 118 -5.37 -25.85 9.14
C ALA A 118 -5.43 -27.05 10.11
N THR A 119 -4.63 -26.97 11.16
CA THR A 119 -4.56 -27.97 12.23
C THR A 119 -4.75 -27.27 13.57
N THR A 120 -4.82 -28.02 14.66
CA THR A 120 -4.91 -27.45 16.01
C THR A 120 -3.67 -26.64 16.42
N ILE A 121 -2.56 -26.69 15.67
CA ILE A 121 -1.29 -26.01 16.03
C ILE A 121 -0.77 -25.07 14.93
N ALA A 122 -1.43 -24.99 13.78
CA ALA A 122 -0.97 -24.17 12.67
C ALA A 122 -2.09 -23.83 11.69
N MET A 123 -2.00 -22.65 11.07
CA MET A 123 -2.86 -22.21 9.97
C MET A 123 -2.11 -21.33 8.97
N GLU A 124 -2.62 -21.27 7.74
CA GLU A 124 -2.31 -20.19 6.80
C GLU A 124 -3.45 -19.18 6.83
N ALA A 125 -3.12 -17.92 6.55
CA ALA A 125 -4.07 -16.82 6.65
C ALA A 125 -3.76 -15.69 5.68
N PHE A 126 -4.81 -14.90 5.42
CA PHE A 126 -4.72 -13.62 4.74
C PHE A 126 -5.05 -12.49 5.71
N ARG A 127 -4.33 -11.38 5.60
CA ARG A 127 -4.59 -10.18 6.39
C ARG A 127 -5.67 -9.32 5.72
N PHE A 128 -6.55 -8.73 6.53
CA PHE A 128 -7.37 -7.62 6.05
C PHE A 128 -6.50 -6.37 5.92
N TRP A 129 -6.41 -5.90 4.68
CA TRP A 129 -5.82 -4.65 4.18
C TRP A 129 -5.67 -3.48 5.18
N PRO A 130 -4.67 -2.57 5.02
CA PRO A 130 -3.49 -2.65 4.17
C PRO A 130 -2.26 -3.00 5.03
N ASN A 131 -1.48 -3.98 4.58
CA ASN A 131 -0.04 -3.88 4.80
C ASN A 131 0.62 -4.20 3.48
N THR A 132 1.43 -3.25 3.04
CA THR A 132 2.09 -3.21 1.75
C THR A 132 3.50 -3.80 1.80
N THR A 133 4.00 -3.97 3.03
CA THR A 133 5.26 -4.61 3.43
C THR A 133 4.96 -5.89 4.20
N GLU A 134 4.88 -7.00 3.47
CA GLU A 134 4.83 -8.34 4.06
C GLU A 134 6.14 -8.59 4.82
N GLU A 135 6.12 -8.34 6.13
CA GLU A 135 7.28 -8.55 6.98
C GLU A 135 7.54 -10.06 7.13
N ALA A 136 8.45 -10.59 6.33
CA ALA A 136 8.71 -12.03 6.23
C ALA A 136 9.58 -12.60 7.37
N THR A 137 10.03 -11.76 8.31
CA THR A 137 10.93 -12.19 9.39
C THR A 137 10.22 -13.18 10.32
N SER A 138 10.80 -14.35 10.52
CA SER A 138 10.17 -15.45 11.29
C SER A 138 9.87 -15.13 12.75
N SER A 139 10.52 -14.10 13.31
CA SER A 139 10.30 -13.63 14.68
C SER A 139 9.20 -12.56 14.80
N HIS A 140 8.62 -12.09 13.69
CA HIS A 140 7.83 -10.87 13.68
C HIS A 140 6.58 -10.92 14.58
N TYR A 141 5.89 -12.07 14.64
CA TYR A 141 4.73 -12.28 15.52
C TYR A 141 4.98 -13.26 16.66
N LEU A 142 6.24 -13.62 16.90
CA LEU A 142 6.57 -14.58 17.94
C LEU A 142 6.17 -14.04 19.33
N ASN A 143 5.53 -14.89 20.14
CA ASN A 143 5.02 -14.58 21.49
C ASN A 143 3.84 -13.59 21.54
N ARG A 144 3.25 -13.23 20.40
CA ARG A 144 1.99 -12.45 20.39
C ARG A 144 0.79 -13.35 20.63
N ASN A 145 -0.32 -12.75 21.03
CA ASN A 145 -1.57 -13.46 21.23
C ASN A 145 -2.38 -13.46 19.95
N LEU A 146 -2.99 -14.60 19.64
CA LEU A 146 -3.92 -14.77 18.55
C LEU A 146 -5.29 -15.08 19.15
N LEU A 147 -6.28 -14.23 18.85
CA LEU A 147 -7.66 -14.35 19.32
C LEU A 147 -8.59 -14.58 18.14
N PHE A 148 -9.37 -15.65 18.17
CA PHE A 148 -10.42 -15.89 17.17
C PHE A 148 -11.66 -15.05 17.47
N THR A 149 -12.20 -14.39 16.44
CA THR A 149 -13.35 -13.48 16.51
C THR A 149 -14.55 -14.00 15.71
N SER A 150 -14.46 -15.19 15.12
CA SER A 150 -15.57 -15.93 14.54
C SER A 150 -15.33 -17.45 14.62
N GLY A 151 -16.24 -18.22 14.03
CA GLY A 151 -16.09 -19.68 13.92
C GLY A 151 -16.38 -20.44 15.21
N ALA A 152 -16.04 -21.72 15.22
CA ALA A 152 -16.18 -22.58 16.39
C ALA A 152 -15.22 -22.18 17.52
N LEU A 153 -14.11 -21.54 17.17
CA LEU A 153 -13.08 -21.07 18.08
C LEU A 153 -13.35 -19.66 18.65
N LEU A 154 -14.53 -19.07 18.40
CA LEU A 154 -14.86 -17.70 18.83
C LEU A 154 -14.51 -17.45 20.31
N GLY A 155 -13.69 -16.44 20.55
CA GLY A 155 -13.25 -16.04 21.89
C GLY A 155 -12.09 -16.86 22.46
N GLN A 156 -11.64 -17.91 21.76
CA GLN A 156 -10.44 -18.64 22.14
C GLN A 156 -9.19 -17.86 21.76
N GLN A 157 -8.24 -17.82 22.69
CA GLN A 157 -6.94 -17.21 22.51
C GLN A 157 -5.83 -18.27 22.61
N THR A 158 -4.79 -18.11 21.79
CA THR A 158 -3.55 -18.89 21.88
C THR A 158 -2.34 -17.97 21.68
N ARG A 159 -1.14 -18.48 21.95
CA ARG A 159 0.12 -17.75 21.74
C ARG A 159 0.79 -18.27 20.47
N ILE A 160 1.30 -17.33 19.66
CA ILE A 160 2.08 -17.63 18.46
C ILE A 160 3.47 -18.12 18.86
N THR A 161 3.82 -19.32 18.43
CA THR A 161 5.10 -20.01 18.69
C THR A 161 6.02 -20.05 17.48
N SER A 162 5.48 -19.80 16.28
CA SER A 162 6.28 -19.62 15.06
C SER A 162 5.54 -18.78 14.04
N TYR A 163 6.27 -18.05 13.21
CA TYR A 163 5.74 -17.35 12.05
C TYR A 163 6.66 -17.54 10.85
N SER A 164 6.07 -17.60 9.67
CA SER A 164 6.79 -17.54 8.39
C SER A 164 5.86 -17.05 7.29
N LEU A 165 6.41 -16.39 6.28
CA LEU A 165 5.71 -16.20 5.02
C LEU A 165 5.90 -17.46 4.15
N ALA A 166 4.81 -18.15 3.82
CA ALA A 166 4.82 -19.35 2.97
C ALA A 166 3.79 -19.17 1.85
N ASN A 167 4.18 -19.42 0.60
CA ASN A 167 3.28 -19.29 -0.56
C ASN A 167 2.59 -17.91 -0.68
N SER A 168 3.28 -16.82 -0.32
CA SER A 168 2.70 -15.47 -0.23
C SER A 168 1.53 -15.36 0.74
N LYS A 169 1.48 -16.24 1.75
CA LYS A 169 0.51 -16.24 2.85
C LYS A 169 1.22 -16.25 4.18
N GLU A 170 0.55 -15.72 5.18
CA GLU A 170 1.02 -15.73 6.55
C GLU A 170 0.80 -17.12 7.14
N LYS A 171 1.86 -17.76 7.62
CA LYS A 171 1.77 -19.04 8.30
C LYS A 171 2.09 -18.87 9.78
N PHE A 172 1.09 -19.14 10.60
CA PHE A 172 1.20 -19.08 12.06
C PHE A 172 1.28 -20.50 12.62
N GLY A 173 2.23 -20.71 13.54
CA GLY A 173 2.22 -21.83 14.47
C GLY A 173 1.93 -21.31 15.89
N TYR A 174 1.19 -22.09 16.66
CA TYR A 174 0.70 -21.67 17.98
C TYR A 174 0.50 -22.86 18.92
N ASP A 175 0.30 -22.55 20.21
CA ASP A 175 -0.08 -23.55 21.21
C ASP A 175 -1.46 -24.17 20.85
N ALA A 176 -1.63 -25.46 21.13
CA ALA A 176 -2.75 -26.24 20.59
C ALA A 176 -4.15 -25.68 20.93
N LEU A 177 -5.01 -25.56 19.92
CA LEU A 177 -6.41 -25.18 19.99
C LEU A 177 -7.32 -26.38 20.32
N THR A 178 -8.60 -26.14 20.62
CA THR A 178 -9.57 -27.22 20.90
C THR A 178 -9.99 -27.95 19.62
N GLU A 179 -9.91 -27.28 18.47
CA GLU A 179 -10.13 -27.82 17.13
C GLU A 179 -9.32 -27.02 16.10
N ALA A 180 -9.26 -27.49 14.85
CA ALA A 180 -8.62 -26.74 13.77
C ALA A 180 -9.55 -25.60 13.32
N PRO A 181 -9.04 -24.38 13.07
CA PRO A 181 -9.86 -23.31 12.53
C PRO A 181 -10.35 -23.65 11.12
N ALA A 182 -11.56 -23.21 10.79
CA ALA A 182 -12.15 -23.38 9.48
C ALA A 182 -11.70 -22.29 8.50
N ASP A 183 -11.91 -22.53 7.20
CA ASP A 183 -11.73 -21.50 6.17
C ASP A 183 -12.60 -20.27 6.48
N ALA A 184 -12.06 -19.08 6.27
CA ALA A 184 -12.68 -17.78 6.56
C ALA A 184 -12.97 -17.50 8.06
N ASP A 185 -12.45 -18.31 9.00
CA ASP A 185 -12.48 -17.93 10.41
C ASP A 185 -11.63 -16.66 10.63
N ARG A 186 -12.19 -15.69 11.33
CA ARG A 186 -11.57 -14.39 11.61
C ARG A 186 -10.75 -14.44 12.88
N TYR A 187 -9.64 -13.73 12.86
CA TYR A 187 -8.77 -13.60 14.01
C TYR A 187 -8.20 -12.19 14.14
N VAL A 188 -7.67 -11.92 15.33
CA VAL A 188 -6.88 -10.73 15.64
C VAL A 188 -5.57 -11.17 16.31
N VAL A 189 -4.44 -10.58 15.89
CA VAL A 189 -3.14 -10.71 16.58
C VAL A 189 -2.85 -9.42 17.36
N ILE A 190 -2.53 -9.56 18.64
CA ILE A 190 -2.20 -8.48 19.58
C ILE A 190 -0.95 -8.78 20.40
#